data_AF-A0A2X2KHJ5-F1
#
_entry.id   AF-A0A2X2KHJ5-F1
#
_cell.length_a   1.000
_cell.length_b   1.000
_cell.length_c   1.000
_cell.angle_alpha   90.00
_cell.angle_beta   90.00
_cell.angle_gamma   90.00
#
_symmetry.space_group_name_H-M   'P 1'
#
loop_
_entity.id
_entity.type
_entity.pdbx_description
1 polymer ?
#
loop_
_entity_poly.entity_id
_entity_poly.type
_entity_poly.pdbx_seq_one_letter_code
_entity_poly.pdbx_strand_id
1 'polypeptide(L)'
;MKDLTMLLHELKDMSFFNKGDICLIGCSTSEVIGEKIGTVGSMEVAETIFNALDVVSKETGVTFAFQGCEHINRAITIEKSQFNPLTMEEVSVVPDVHAGGSLATYAFQHMKDPIVVEHITVPCGIDIGQR
;
A
#
# COMPACT_ATOMS: atom_id res chain seq x y z
N MET A 1 13.71 -7.97 -3.53
CA MET A 1 13.78 -6.50 -3.71
C MET A 1 14.17 -6.07 -5.12
N LYS A 2 15.26 -6.58 -5.71
CA LYS A 2 15.59 -6.27 -7.12
C LYS A 2 14.43 -6.54 -8.10
N ASP A 3 13.70 -7.64 -7.87
CA ASP A 3 12.58 -8.04 -8.72
C ASP A 3 11.39 -7.06 -8.62
N LEU A 4 11.09 -6.52 -7.44
CA LEU A 4 10.04 -5.52 -7.27
C LEU A 4 10.40 -4.21 -8.00
N THR A 5 11.65 -3.75 -7.87
CA THR A 5 12.09 -2.54 -8.56
C THR A 5 12.06 -2.72 -10.07
N MET A 6 12.45 -3.88 -10.59
CA MET A 6 12.33 -4.20 -12.01
C MET A 6 10.86 -4.20 -12.46
N LEU A 7 9.97 -4.86 -11.72
CA LEU A 7 8.53 -4.86 -12.01
C LEU A 7 7.96 -3.43 -12.07
N LEU A 8 8.28 -2.60 -11.07
CA LEU A 8 7.80 -1.21 -11.02
C LEU A 8 8.33 -0.39 -12.22
N HIS A 9 9.55 -0.65 -12.68
CA HIS A 9 10.10 -0.03 -13.88
C HIS A 9 9.36 -0.47 -15.15
N GLU A 10 9.11 -1.77 -15.31
CA GLU A 10 8.37 -2.32 -16.46
C GLU A 10 6.94 -1.79 -16.50
N LEU A 11 6.25 -1.75 -15.36
CA LEU A 11 4.90 -1.16 -15.24
C LEU A 11 4.90 0.33 -15.62
N LYS A 12 5.91 1.08 -15.21
CA LYS A 12 6.09 2.48 -15.60
C LYS A 12 6.28 2.63 -17.11
N ASP A 13 7.13 1.81 -17.72
CA ASP A 13 7.38 1.83 -19.18
C ASP A 13 6.12 1.47 -19.98
N MET A 14 5.25 0.65 -19.41
CA MET A 14 3.94 0.29 -19.98
C MET A 14 2.84 1.33 -19.75
N SER A 15 3.17 2.49 -19.16
CA SER A 15 2.19 3.53 -18.78
C SER A 15 1.07 3.02 -17.85
N PHE A 16 1.40 2.07 -16.97
CA PHE A 16 0.45 1.53 -15.98
C PHE A 16 0.08 2.55 -14.89
N PHE A 17 1.01 3.46 -14.57
CA PHE A 17 0.83 4.51 -13.57
C PHE A 17 0.57 5.86 -14.25
N ASN A 18 -0.59 6.47 -14.00
CA ASN A 18 -0.90 7.79 -14.53
C ASN A 18 -0.94 8.85 -13.42
N LYS A 19 -0.60 10.08 -13.81
CA LYS A 19 -0.68 11.23 -12.92
C LYS A 19 -2.11 11.45 -12.44
N GLY A 20 -2.29 11.54 -11.12
CA GLY A 20 -3.58 11.79 -10.48
C GLY A 20 -4.40 10.53 -10.20
N ASP A 21 -3.99 9.37 -10.73
CA ASP A 21 -4.62 8.10 -10.37
C ASP A 21 -4.21 7.68 -8.95
N ILE A 22 -5.07 6.88 -8.33
CA ILE A 22 -4.75 6.12 -7.12
C ILE A 22 -4.49 4.68 -7.55
N CYS A 23 -3.37 4.10 -7.11
CA CYS A 23 -3.04 2.69 -7.30
C CYS A 23 -3.14 1.96 -5.95
N LEU A 24 -3.95 0.90 -5.88
CA LEU A 24 -4.12 0.12 -4.65
C LEU A 24 -3.00 -0.93 -4.52
N ILE A 25 -2.36 -0.99 -3.36
CA ILE A 25 -1.35 -1.98 -3.02
C ILE A 25 -1.90 -2.97 -1.99
N GLY A 26 -2.05 -4.22 -2.40
CA GLY A 26 -2.21 -5.37 -1.50
C GLY A 26 -0.84 -5.99 -1.25
N CYS A 27 -0.50 -6.29 0.01
CA CYS A 27 0.80 -6.89 0.31
C CYS A 27 0.73 -7.86 1.49
N SER A 28 1.37 -9.02 1.31
CA SER A 28 1.68 -9.95 2.37
C SER A 28 3.19 -10.04 2.57
N THR A 29 3.71 -9.28 3.52
CA THR A 29 5.14 -9.26 3.83
C THR A 29 5.65 -10.61 4.33
N SER A 30 4.80 -11.44 4.93
CA SER A 30 5.14 -12.80 5.34
C SER A 30 5.43 -13.73 4.16
N GLU A 31 4.72 -13.57 3.04
CA GLU A 31 4.89 -14.38 1.84
C GLU A 31 6.08 -13.90 1.00
N VAL A 32 6.36 -12.59 1.01
CA VAL A 32 7.58 -12.02 0.37
C VAL A 32 8.87 -12.60 0.97
N ILE A 33 8.87 -13.00 2.23
CA ILE A 33 10.04 -13.51 2.95
C ILE A 33 10.22 -15.04 2.80
N GLY A 34 9.20 -15.79 2.37
CA GLY A 34 9.34 -17.23 2.06
C GLY A 34 9.44 -18.19 3.27
N GLU A 35 8.73 -17.93 4.36
CA GLU A 35 8.56 -18.74 5.59
C GLU A 35 9.53 -18.56 6.78
N LYS A 36 9.08 -17.82 7.80
CA LYS A 36 8.74 -18.26 9.19
C LYS A 36 8.40 -17.04 10.04
N ILE A 37 7.30 -17.13 10.78
CA ILE A 37 6.77 -16.08 11.68
C ILE A 37 7.81 -15.69 12.73
N GLY A 38 8.15 -14.40 12.82
CA GLY A 38 9.17 -13.90 13.77
C GLY A 38 9.57 -12.42 13.63
N THR A 39 8.60 -11.52 13.78
CA THR A 39 8.68 -10.20 14.46
C THR A 39 9.69 -9.08 14.11
N VAL A 40 10.62 -9.20 13.16
CA VAL A 40 11.49 -8.05 12.78
C VAL A 40 11.56 -7.80 11.27
N GLY A 41 11.69 -8.85 10.46
CA GLY A 41 11.86 -8.70 9.00
C GLY A 41 10.65 -8.16 8.23
N SER A 42 9.43 -8.24 8.80
CA SER A 42 8.24 -7.73 8.10
C SER A 42 8.23 -6.21 7.97
N MET A 43 8.86 -5.51 8.94
CA MET A 43 8.80 -4.06 8.93
C MET A 43 9.81 -3.44 7.96
N GLU A 44 11.03 -3.96 7.96
CA GLU A 44 12.07 -3.60 7.00
C GLU A 44 11.64 -3.87 5.54
N VAL A 45 10.93 -4.97 5.31
CA VAL A 45 10.38 -5.28 3.98
C VAL A 45 9.35 -4.24 3.56
N ALA A 46 8.39 -3.89 4.43
CA ALA A 46 7.40 -2.90 4.04
C ALA A 46 7.95 -1.47 3.96
N GLU A 47 8.98 -1.10 4.73
CA GLU A 47 9.77 0.10 4.49
C GLU A 47 10.35 0.10 3.08
N THR A 48 10.99 -1.00 2.68
CA THR A 48 11.64 -1.07 1.38
C THR A 48 10.63 -1.01 0.24
N ILE A 49 9.47 -1.66 0.39
CA ILE A 49 8.36 -1.59 -0.57
C ILE A 49 7.81 -0.16 -0.64
N PHE A 50 7.50 0.46 0.50
CA PHE A 50 6.96 1.80 0.57
C PHE A 50 7.89 2.82 -0.10
N ASN A 51 9.19 2.76 0.21
CA ASN A 51 10.18 3.67 -0.38
C ASN A 51 10.31 3.48 -1.90
N ALA A 52 10.22 2.24 -2.41
CA ALA A 52 10.24 1.99 -3.84
C ALA A 52 8.99 2.56 -4.54
N LEU A 53 7.82 2.45 -3.92
CA LEU A 53 6.57 3.04 -4.42
C LEU A 53 6.61 4.57 -4.36
N ASP A 54 7.15 5.16 -3.30
CA ASP A 54 7.29 6.62 -3.18
C ASP A 54 8.15 7.22 -4.31
N VAL A 55 9.20 6.52 -4.75
CA VAL A 55 9.98 6.92 -5.93
C VAL A 55 9.09 6.92 -7.19
N VAL A 56 8.31 5.86 -7.42
CA VAL A 56 7.38 5.78 -8.56
C VAL A 56 6.33 6.89 -8.52
N SER A 57 5.79 7.18 -7.33
CA SER A 57 4.83 8.26 -7.08
C SER A 57 5.41 9.61 -7.51
N LYS A 58 6.65 9.90 -7.10
CA LYS A 58 7.36 11.15 -7.45
C LYS A 58 7.65 11.26 -8.96
N GLU A 59 7.95 10.15 -9.63
CA GLU A 59 8.28 10.15 -11.06
C GLU A 59 7.05 10.24 -11.97
N THR A 60 5.93 9.61 -11.59
CA THR A 60 4.75 9.45 -12.46
C THR A 60 3.59 10.35 -12.05
N GLY A 61 3.56 10.79 -10.79
CA GLY A 61 2.44 11.51 -10.19
C GLY A 61 1.24 10.63 -9.85
N VAL A 62 1.37 9.29 -9.91
CA VAL A 62 0.40 8.37 -9.32
C VAL A 62 0.50 8.45 -7.79
N THR A 63 -0.58 8.16 -7.11
CA THR A 63 -0.61 8.06 -5.64
C THR A 63 -0.91 6.63 -5.22
N PHE A 64 -0.39 6.18 -4.09
CA PHE A 64 -0.58 4.80 -3.62
C PHE A 64 -1.49 4.76 -2.41
N ALA A 65 -2.40 3.78 -2.42
CA ALA A 65 -3.28 3.42 -1.31
C ALA A 65 -2.89 2.03 -0.79
N PHE A 66 -2.99 1.80 0.52
CA PHE A 66 -2.45 0.58 1.14
C PHE A 66 -3.56 -0.22 1.81
N GLN A 67 -3.83 -1.41 1.28
CA GLN A 67 -4.86 -2.30 1.80
C GLN A 67 -4.39 -2.97 3.11
N GLY A 68 -5.21 -2.89 4.14
CA GLY A 68 -5.02 -3.64 5.37
C GLY A 68 -5.22 -5.15 5.19
N CYS A 69 -4.89 -5.92 6.23
CA CYS A 69 -5.23 -7.34 6.29
C CYS A 69 -6.70 -7.58 6.68
N GLU A 70 -7.12 -8.84 6.64
CA GLU A 70 -8.46 -9.30 6.98
C GLU A 70 -8.90 -8.96 8.42
N HIS A 71 -7.97 -8.73 9.35
CA HIS A 71 -8.29 -8.34 10.73
C HIS A 71 -8.91 -6.95 10.85
N ILE A 72 -8.68 -6.08 9.84
CA ILE A 72 -9.30 -4.76 9.74
C ILE A 72 -10.22 -4.68 8.53
N ASN A 73 -10.81 -5.82 8.12
CA ASN A 73 -11.71 -5.93 6.97
C ASN A 73 -11.12 -5.40 5.66
N ARG A 74 -9.79 -5.46 5.51
CA ARG A 74 -9.08 -4.92 4.34
C ARG A 74 -9.30 -3.44 4.10
N ALA A 75 -9.64 -2.68 5.15
CA ALA A 75 -9.77 -1.23 5.09
C ALA A 75 -8.47 -0.59 4.57
N ILE A 76 -8.59 0.53 3.86
CA ILE A 76 -7.54 1.08 3.01
C ILE A 76 -6.99 2.36 3.62
N THR A 77 -5.67 2.40 3.81
CA THR A 77 -4.96 3.62 4.23
C THR A 77 -4.68 4.51 3.02
N ILE A 78 -5.11 5.77 3.10
CA ILE A 78 -4.93 6.80 2.06
C ILE A 78 -4.47 8.12 2.69
N GLU A 79 -3.95 9.06 1.88
CA GLU A 79 -3.80 10.44 2.32
C GLU A 79 -5.18 11.09 2.39
N LYS A 80 -5.43 11.91 3.42
CA LYS A 80 -6.69 12.65 3.56
C LYS A 80 -7.02 13.53 2.37
N SER A 81 -6.02 14.01 1.64
CA SER A 81 -6.21 14.78 0.41
C SER A 81 -6.85 13.99 -0.74
N GLN A 82 -6.85 12.65 -0.68
CA GLN A 82 -7.47 11.75 -1.64
C GLN A 82 -8.90 11.35 -1.25
N PHE A 83 -9.34 11.68 -0.03
CA PHE A 83 -10.66 11.32 0.46
C PHE A 83 -11.79 12.02 -0.29
N ASN A 84 -12.81 11.27 -0.67
CA ASN A 84 -14.04 11.81 -1.23
C ASN A 84 -15.26 11.23 -0.49
N PRO A 85 -15.98 12.03 0.32
CA PRO A 85 -17.10 11.54 1.11
C PRO A 85 -18.33 11.13 0.27
N LEU A 86 -18.35 11.45 -1.03
CA LEU A 86 -19.42 10.99 -1.94
C LEU A 86 -19.18 9.56 -2.45
N THR A 87 -17.96 9.04 -2.33
CA THR A 87 -17.56 7.74 -2.90
C THR A 87 -16.80 6.84 -1.92
N MET A 88 -16.47 7.34 -0.72
CA MET A 88 -15.69 6.64 0.30
C MET A 88 -16.30 6.91 1.68
N GLU A 89 -16.22 5.90 2.55
CA GLU A 89 -16.58 6.00 3.96
C GLU A 89 -15.31 5.93 4.82
N GLU A 90 -15.04 6.97 5.61
CA GLU A 90 -13.93 6.97 6.58
C GLU A 90 -14.30 6.07 7.77
N VAL A 91 -13.37 5.22 8.19
CA VAL A 91 -13.53 4.30 9.32
C VAL A 91 -12.49 4.57 10.40
N SER A 92 -12.90 4.44 11.66
CA SER A 92 -12.02 4.67 12.82
C SER A 92 -11.23 3.41 13.17
N VAL A 93 -10.16 3.15 12.42
CA VAL A 93 -9.18 2.08 12.72
C VAL A 93 -7.77 2.59 12.45
N VAL A 94 -6.82 2.14 13.27
CA VAL A 94 -5.39 2.37 13.05
C VAL A 94 -4.75 1.01 12.74
N PRO A 95 -4.11 0.82 11.57
CA PRO A 95 -3.45 -0.43 11.25
C PRO A 95 -2.30 -0.72 12.22
N ASP A 96 -2.19 -1.97 12.64
CA ASP A 96 -1.06 -2.48 13.42
C ASP A 96 -0.39 -3.65 12.70
N VAL A 97 0.91 -3.87 12.97
CA VAL A 97 1.69 -4.96 12.37
C VAL A 97 0.99 -6.30 12.56
N HIS A 98 0.33 -6.51 13.71
CA HIS A 98 -0.39 -7.74 14.03
C HIS A 98 -1.87 -7.72 13.62
N ALA A 99 -2.45 -6.54 13.35
CA ALA A 99 -3.86 -6.36 13.01
C ALA A 99 -4.02 -5.19 12.02
N GLY A 100 -3.57 -5.42 10.79
CA GLY A 100 -3.50 -4.40 9.72
C GLY A 100 -2.45 -4.77 8.68
N GLY A 101 -1.37 -5.42 9.12
CA GLY A 101 -0.26 -5.84 8.27
C GLY A 101 0.81 -4.76 8.17
N SER A 102 2.05 -5.19 7.95
CA SER A 102 3.22 -4.31 8.08
C SER A 102 3.21 -3.15 7.08
N LEU A 103 2.78 -3.37 5.84
CA LEU A 103 2.78 -2.31 4.83
C LEU A 103 1.77 -1.20 5.14
N ALA A 104 0.52 -1.55 5.45
CA ALA A 104 -0.50 -0.57 5.83
C ALA A 104 -0.09 0.19 7.11
N THR A 105 0.50 -0.51 8.08
CA THR A 105 1.00 0.10 9.33
C THR A 105 2.11 1.11 9.06
N TYR A 106 3.08 0.76 8.23
CA TYR A 106 4.19 1.66 7.91
C TYR A 106 3.76 2.84 7.07
N ALA A 107 2.87 2.62 6.10
CA ALA A 107 2.26 3.70 5.35
C ALA A 107 1.55 4.68 6.29
N PHE A 108 0.69 4.19 7.20
CA PHE A 108 0.01 5.02 8.19
C PHE A 108 0.98 5.81 9.09
N GLN A 109 2.17 5.30 9.37
CA GLN A 109 3.17 6.00 10.19
C GLN A 109 3.99 7.05 9.43
N HIS A 110 4.12 6.92 8.10
CA HIS A 110 5.04 7.72 7.28
C HIS A 110 4.34 8.65 6.29
N MET A 111 3.03 8.47 6.07
CA MET A 111 2.18 9.38 5.30
C MET A 111 1.96 10.70 6.03
N LYS A 112 1.57 11.73 5.29
CA LYS A 112 1.49 13.10 5.81
C LYS A 112 0.26 13.32 6.71
N ASP A 113 -0.90 12.90 6.24
CA ASP A 113 -2.17 13.01 6.96
C ASP A 113 -3.03 11.77 6.64
N PRO A 114 -2.63 10.59 7.15
CA PRO A 114 -3.27 9.34 6.76
C PRO A 114 -4.64 9.19 7.42
N ILE A 115 -5.59 8.69 6.64
CA ILE A 115 -6.89 8.21 7.12
C ILE A 115 -7.13 6.78 6.61
N VAL A 116 -8.10 6.10 7.19
CA VAL A 116 -8.53 4.77 6.73
C VAL A 116 -9.96 4.85 6.20
N VAL A 117 -10.18 4.28 5.02
CA VAL A 117 -11.51 4.16 4.40
C VAL A 117 -11.94 2.70 4.32
N GLU A 118 -13.24 2.45 4.40
CA GLU A 118 -13.81 1.09 4.34
C GLU A 118 -13.49 0.41 3.00
N HIS A 119 -13.76 1.10 1.90
CA HIS A 119 -13.54 0.61 0.55
C HIS A 119 -13.14 1.75 -0.40
N ILE A 120 -12.53 1.40 -1.54
CA ILE A 120 -12.19 2.34 -2.60
C ILE A 120 -12.36 1.68 -3.98
N THR A 121 -12.66 2.46 -5.01
CA THR A 121 -12.61 2.02 -6.41
C THR A 121 -11.51 2.80 -7.13
N VAL A 122 -10.58 2.09 -7.76
CA VAL A 122 -9.38 2.66 -8.38
C VAL A 122 -9.14 2.05 -9.77
N PRO A 123 -8.45 2.76 -10.68
CA PRO A 123 -8.18 2.26 -12.02
C PRO A 123 -7.16 1.13 -12.07
N CYS A 124 -6.28 1.01 -11.07
CA CYS A 124 -5.23 0.00 -11.04
C CYS A 124 -4.83 -0.43 -9.63
N GLY A 125 -4.19 -1.59 -9.53
CA GLY A 125 -3.64 -2.11 -8.28
C GLY A 125 -2.58 -3.18 -8.50
N ILE A 126 -1.77 -3.41 -7.48
CA ILE A 126 -0.72 -4.43 -7.45
C ILE A 126 -0.92 -5.29 -6.22
N ASP A 127 -0.95 -6.60 -6.41
CA ASP A 127 -0.95 -7.58 -5.34
C ASP A 127 0.44 -8.21 -5.20
N ILE A 128 1.05 -8.05 -4.03
CA ILE A 128 2.36 -8.58 -3.67
C ILE A 128 2.15 -9.70 -2.65
N GLY A 129 2.13 -10.93 -3.13
CA GLY A 129 2.03 -12.12 -2.28
C GLY A 129 0.62 -12.66 -2.08
N GLN A 130 -0.25 -12.65 -3.10
CA GLN A 130 -1.57 -13.31 -3.12
C GLN A 130 -2.56 -12.81 -2.04
N ARG A 131 -2.95 -11.54 -2.09
CA ARG A 131 -3.84 -10.88 -1.11
C ARG A 131 -5.09 -10.26 -1.70
#